data_AF-A0A939JKL2-F1
#
_entry.id   AF-A0A939JKL2-F1
#
_cell.length_a   1.000
_cell.length_b   1.000
_cell.length_c   1.000
_cell.angle_alpha   90.00
_cell.angle_beta   90.00
_cell.angle_gamma   90.00
#
_symmetry.space_group_name_H-M   'P 1'
#
loop_
_entity.id
_entity.type
_entity.pdbx_description
1 polymer ?
#
loop_
_entity_poly.entity_id
_entity_poly.type
_entity_poly.pdbx_seq_one_letter_code
_entity_poly.pdbx_strand_id
1 'polypeptide(L)'
;MAGYEYSEPADRKQVADPSSDLQAAEETRHACDPAFRHGVVVGFDGSTSSERALAYAIGMALRSGSGLIIVHVANRLPTTVWAGCEPPVFVDVPDHRT
;
A
#
# COMPACT_ATOMS: atom_id res chain seq x y z
N MET A 1 -15.36 59.46 46.30
CA MET A 1 -15.27 58.00 46.19
C MET A 1 -15.77 57.60 44.80
N ALA A 2 -14.84 57.34 43.87
CA ALA A 2 -15.08 56.85 42.50
C ALA A 2 -15.63 55.40 42.54
N GLY A 3 -16.39 54.83 41.60
CA GLY A 3 -16.37 54.93 40.13
C GLY A 3 -15.81 53.62 39.56
N TYR A 4 -16.58 52.95 38.67
CA TYR A 4 -16.29 51.76 37.81
C TYR A 4 -15.88 50.43 38.50
N GLU A 5 -16.35 49.23 38.12
CA GLU A 5 -16.03 48.52 36.87
C GLU A 5 -16.98 47.31 36.63
N TYR A 6 -17.27 47.02 35.36
CA TYR A 6 -18.02 45.87 34.84
C TYR A 6 -17.18 44.58 34.83
N SER A 7 -17.81 43.41 34.85
CA SER A 7 -17.50 42.28 33.94
C SER A 7 -18.49 41.13 34.07
N GLU A 8 -19.25 40.88 33.00
CA GLU A 8 -19.81 39.55 32.69
C GLU A 8 -18.67 38.60 32.29
N PRO A 9 -18.61 37.37 32.81
CA PRO A 9 -17.91 36.31 32.13
C PRO A 9 -18.91 35.52 31.29
N ALA A 10 -18.83 35.72 29.98
CA ALA A 10 -19.50 34.92 28.99
C ALA A 10 -19.25 33.41 29.25
N ASP A 11 -20.33 32.67 29.49
CA ASP A 11 -20.38 31.21 29.36
C ASP A 11 -20.26 30.86 27.86
N ARG A 12 -19.06 31.03 27.31
CA ARG A 12 -18.71 30.43 26.02
C ARG A 12 -18.20 29.02 26.31
N LYS A 13 -19.14 28.10 26.45
CA LYS A 13 -18.88 26.68 26.22
C LYS A 13 -18.18 26.56 24.86
N GLN A 14 -16.92 26.20 24.92
CA GLN A 14 -16.08 25.89 23.77
C GLN A 14 -16.69 24.66 23.11
N VAL A 15 -17.49 24.89 22.06
CA VAL A 15 -18.00 23.83 21.19
C VAL A 15 -16.77 23.23 20.52
N ALA A 16 -16.45 21.98 20.88
CA ALA A 16 -15.42 21.21 20.22
C ALA A 16 -15.73 21.20 18.72
N ASP A 17 -14.77 21.69 17.93
CA ASP A 17 -14.91 21.73 16.48
C ASP A 17 -14.87 20.30 15.95
N PRO A 18 -15.95 19.78 15.34
CA PRO A 18 -15.99 18.42 14.79
C PRO A 18 -14.97 18.21 13.64
N SER A 19 -14.32 19.28 13.16
CA SER A 19 -13.20 19.18 12.22
C SER A 19 -11.93 18.61 12.85
N SER A 20 -11.76 18.75 14.17
CA SER A 20 -10.57 18.29 14.89
C SER A 20 -10.51 16.76 15.02
N ASP A 21 -11.66 16.11 15.18
CA ASP A 21 -11.76 14.64 15.21
C ASP A 21 -11.50 14.01 13.83
N LEU A 22 -11.86 14.70 12.75
CA LEU A 22 -11.54 14.27 11.38
C LEU A 22 -10.04 14.40 11.07
N GLN A 23 -9.39 15.48 11.55
CA GLN A 23 -7.95 15.68 11.39
C GLN A 23 -7.12 14.64 12.16
N ALA A 24 -7.50 14.29 13.40
CA ALA A 24 -6.81 13.29 14.20
C ALA A 24 -6.92 11.86 13.60
N ALA A 25 -8.05 11.55 12.95
CA ALA A 25 -8.25 10.28 12.22
C ALA A 25 -7.47 10.22 10.88
N GLU A 26 -7.06 11.35 10.34
CA GLU A 26 -6.20 11.46 9.15
C GLU A 26 -4.72 11.22 9.52
N GLU A 27 -4.31 11.68 10.69
CA GLU A 27 -2.93 11.66 11.19
C GLU A 27 -2.48 10.28 11.71
N THR A 28 -3.43 9.41 12.08
CA THR A 28 -3.14 8.05 12.60
C THR A 28 -3.02 6.99 11.49
N ARG A 29 -3.33 7.33 10.24
CA ARG A 29 -3.09 6.44 9.10
C ARG A 29 -1.60 6.53 8.80
N HIS A 30 -0.80 5.56 9.27
CA HIS A 30 0.64 5.44 8.98
C HIS A 30 0.96 6.09 7.63
N ALA A 31 1.65 7.23 7.65
CA ALA A 31 1.91 8.02 6.46
C ALA A 31 2.66 7.14 5.45
N CYS A 32 1.91 6.51 4.55
CA CYS A 32 2.48 5.72 3.49
C CYS A 32 3.23 6.71 2.61
N ASP A 33 4.51 6.40 2.37
CA ASP A 33 5.33 7.18 1.45
C ASP A 33 4.50 7.38 0.16
N PRO A 34 4.35 8.64 -0.29
CA PRO A 34 3.47 8.97 -1.41
C PRO A 34 3.79 8.17 -2.68
N ALA A 35 5.05 7.72 -2.86
CA ALA A 35 5.41 6.84 -3.96
C ALA A 35 4.63 5.52 -3.94
N PHE A 36 4.29 5.00 -2.76
CA PHE A 36 3.65 3.69 -2.61
C PHE A 36 2.12 3.76 -2.47
N ARG A 37 1.50 4.94 -2.39
CA ARG A 37 0.03 5.08 -2.38
C ARG A 37 -0.64 4.51 -3.61
N HIS A 38 0.05 4.57 -4.75
CA HIS A 38 -0.36 3.97 -6.02
C HIS A 38 0.77 3.09 -6.58
N GLY A 39 1.49 2.41 -5.69
CA GLY A 39 2.62 1.56 -6.05
C GLY A 39 2.24 0.39 -6.94
N VAL A 40 3.18 -0.04 -7.79
CA VAL A 40 3.05 -1.24 -8.62
C VAL A 40 3.47 -2.44 -7.80
N VAL A 41 2.63 -3.47 -7.74
CA VAL A 41 2.91 -4.72 -7.02
C VAL A 41 3.13 -5.85 -8.01
N VAL A 42 4.20 -6.63 -7.83
CA VAL A 42 4.51 -7.80 -8.65
C VAL A 42 4.90 -9.00 -7.80
N GLY A 43 4.35 -10.16 -8.12
CA GLY A 43 4.74 -11.44 -7.53
C GLY A 43 5.97 -12.02 -8.23
N PHE A 44 6.90 -12.58 -7.47
CA PHE A 44 8.13 -13.16 -7.98
C PHE A 44 8.43 -14.51 -7.31
N ASP A 45 8.30 -15.59 -8.07
CA ASP A 45 8.59 -16.97 -7.62
C ASP A 45 9.87 -17.55 -8.25
N GLY A 46 10.52 -16.80 -9.16
CA GLY A 46 11.74 -17.21 -9.85
C GLY A 46 11.49 -17.96 -11.17
N SER A 47 10.23 -18.14 -11.58
CA SER A 47 9.90 -18.65 -12.92
C SER A 47 10.18 -17.62 -14.02
N THR A 48 10.42 -18.06 -15.26
CA THR A 48 10.62 -17.16 -16.41
C THR A 48 9.44 -16.23 -16.65
N SER A 49 8.21 -16.69 -16.39
CA SER A 49 7.01 -15.84 -16.48
C SER A 49 7.03 -14.73 -15.42
N SER A 50 7.47 -15.04 -14.19
CA SER A 50 7.61 -14.03 -13.13
C SER A 50 8.75 -13.02 -13.40
N GLU A 51 9.84 -13.44 -14.07
CA GLU A 51 10.91 -12.53 -14.51
C GLU A 51 10.40 -11.53 -15.55
N ARG A 52 9.62 -11.99 -16.53
CA ARG A 52 8.98 -11.13 -17.54
C ARG A 52 7.98 -10.16 -16.89
N ALA A 53 7.20 -10.63 -15.92
CA ALA A 53 6.28 -9.80 -15.16
C ALA A 53 7.02 -8.70 -14.37
N LEU A 54 8.14 -9.05 -13.73
CA LEU A 54 8.99 -8.11 -13.02
C LEU A 54 9.57 -7.03 -13.94
N ALA A 55 10.09 -7.42 -15.11
CA ALA A 55 10.59 -6.46 -16.10
C ALA A 55 9.52 -5.45 -16.54
N TYR A 56 8.29 -5.93 -16.78
CA TYR A 56 7.18 -5.06 -17.11
C TYR A 56 6.78 -4.14 -15.96
N ALA A 57 6.72 -4.67 -14.73
CA ALA A 57 6.36 -3.91 -13.53
C ALA A 57 7.36 -2.77 -13.24
N ILE A 58 8.67 -3.01 -13.46
CA ILE A 58 9.70 -1.97 -13.38
C ILE A 58 9.39 -0.84 -14.37
N GLY A 59 9.12 -1.19 -15.63
CA GLY A 59 8.75 -0.21 -16.64
C GLY A 59 7.49 0.57 -16.28
N MET A 60 6.49 -0.07 -15.66
CA MET A 60 5.27 0.59 -15.20
C MET A 60 5.53 1.57 -14.05
N ALA A 61 6.26 1.14 -13.02
CA ALA A 61 6.60 1.98 -11.88
C ALA A 61 7.36 3.25 -12.31
N LEU A 62 8.30 3.10 -13.25
CA LEU A 62 9.07 4.23 -13.80
C LEU A 62 8.19 5.23 -14.57
N ARG A 63 7.30 4.75 -15.45
CA ARG A 63 6.41 5.65 -16.21
C ARG A 63 5.41 6.38 -15.32
N SER A 64 4.98 5.73 -14.25
CA SER A 64 3.98 6.27 -13.32
C SER A 64 4.59 7.07 -12.16
N GLY A 65 5.93 7.15 -12.06
CA GLY A 65 6.61 7.79 -10.93
C GLY A 65 6.21 7.19 -9.57
N SER A 66 5.84 5.91 -9.57
CA SER A 66 5.29 5.20 -8.41
C SER A 66 6.31 4.19 -7.88
N GLY A 67 6.22 3.86 -6.59
CA GLY A 67 7.05 2.83 -5.95
C GLY A 67 6.77 1.44 -6.52
N LEU A 68 7.79 0.58 -6.52
CA LEU A 68 7.68 -0.82 -6.92
C LEU A 68 7.76 -1.71 -5.67
N ILE A 69 6.81 -2.64 -5.53
CA ILE A 69 6.75 -3.61 -4.44
C ILE A 69 6.86 -5.00 -5.04
N ILE A 70 7.87 -5.76 -4.59
CA ILE A 70 8.13 -7.13 -5.05
C ILE A 70 7.72 -8.10 -3.95
N VAL A 71 6.74 -8.95 -4.22
CA VAL A 71 6.30 -10.02 -3.33
C VAL A 71 7.02 -11.30 -3.74
N HIS A 72 8.08 -11.65 -3.02
CA HIS A 72 8.85 -12.85 -3.30
C HIS A 72 8.25 -14.09 -2.61
N VAL A 73 7.97 -15.14 -3.38
CA VAL A 73 7.55 -16.44 -2.85
C VAL A 73 8.79 -17.27 -2.55
N ALA A 74 9.25 -17.23 -1.30
CA ALA A 74 10.30 -18.13 -0.83
C ALA A 74 9.68 -19.46 -0.41
N ASN A 75 9.80 -20.51 -1.24
CA ASN A 75 9.40 -21.85 -0.85
C ASN A 75 10.38 -22.41 0.21
N ARG A 76 10.18 -22.06 1.48
CA ARG A 76 11.00 -22.55 2.61
C ARG A 76 10.58 -23.93 3.11
N LEU A 77 9.56 -24.55 2.53
CA LEU A 77 9.15 -25.90 2.89
C LEU A 77 9.68 -26.89 1.84
N PRO A 78 10.28 -28.03 2.25
CA PRO A 78 10.57 -29.08 1.30
C PRO A 78 9.28 -29.44 0.57
N THR A 79 9.36 -29.50 -0.75
CA THR A 79 8.31 -29.84 -1.72
C THR A 79 7.59 -31.17 -1.43
N THR A 80 7.96 -31.88 -0.36
CA THR A 80 7.39 -33.15 0.08
C THR A 80 6.07 -33.02 0.85
N VAL A 81 5.68 -31.84 1.34
CA VAL A 81 4.36 -31.66 2.03
C VAL A 81 3.20 -31.50 1.04
N TRP A 82 3.48 -31.18 -0.23
CA TRP A 82 2.49 -31.16 -1.32
C TRP A 82 2.51 -32.47 -2.16
N ALA A 83 3.01 -33.58 -1.59
CA ALA A 83 3.10 -34.89 -2.25
C ALA A 83 1.73 -35.59 -2.38
N GLY A 84 0.80 -35.00 -3.13
CA GLY A 84 -0.48 -35.63 -3.46
C GLY A 84 -1.22 -35.01 -4.64
N CYS A 85 -0.84 -33.82 -5.10
CA CYS A 85 -1.38 -33.23 -6.31
C CYS A 85 -0.22 -32.99 -7.25
N GLU A 86 -0.17 -33.74 -8.34
CA GLU A 86 0.70 -33.39 -9.47
C GLU A 86 0.42 -31.91 -9.82
N PRO A 87 1.43 -31.02 -9.77
CA PRO A 87 1.19 -29.64 -10.16
C PRO A 87 0.74 -29.65 -11.62
N PRO A 88 -0.35 -28.95 -11.99
CA PRO A 88 -0.68 -28.81 -13.39
C PRO A 88 0.54 -28.22 -14.07
N VAL A 89 1.11 -28.99 -14.99
CA VAL A 89 2.19 -28.52 -15.83
C VAL A 89 1.66 -27.30 -16.58
N PHE A 90 2.04 -26.11 -16.13
CA PHE A 90 1.89 -24.91 -16.95
C PHE A 90 2.87 -25.10 -18.11
N VAL A 91 2.38 -25.76 -19.16
CA VAL A 91 3.09 -25.86 -20.42
C VAL A 91 3.27 -24.42 -20.91
N ASP A 92 4.50 -23.92 -20.88
CA ASP A 92 4.85 -22.68 -21.55
C ASP A 92 4.56 -22.91 -23.04
N VAL A 93 3.39 -22.44 -23.49
CA VAL A 93 2.99 -22.53 -24.88
C VAL A 93 4.01 -21.70 -25.66
N PRO A 94 4.81 -22.28 -26.56
CA PRO A 94 5.76 -21.50 -27.33
C PRO A 94 5.01 -20.48 -28.17
N ASP A 95 5.39 -19.21 -28.01
CA ASP A 95 4.92 -18.10 -28.83
C ASP A 95 5.33 -18.40 -30.28
N HIS A 96 4.37 -18.82 -31.09
CA HIS A 96 4.55 -19.08 -32.51
C HIS A 96 4.48 -17.75 -33.23
N ARG A 97 5.58 -17.00 -33.16
CA ARG A 97 5.82 -15.86 -34.05
C ARG A 97 6.80 -16.29 -35.13
N THR A 98 6.24 -16.71 -36.27
CA THR A 98 6.80 -16.42 -37.60
C THR A 98 6.91 -14.92 -37.81
#